data_AF-A0A268P593-F1
#
_entry.id   AF-A0A268P593-F1
#
_cell.length_a   1.000
_cell.length_b   1.000
_cell.length_c   1.000
_cell.angle_alpha   90.00
_cell.angle_beta   90.00
_cell.angle_gamma   90.00
#
_symmetry.space_group_name_H-M   'P 1'
#
loop_
_entity.id
_entity.type
_entity.pdbx_description
1 polymer ?
#
loop_
_entity_poly.entity_id
_entity_poly.type
_entity_poly.pdbx_seq_one_letter_code
_entity_poly.pdbx_strand_id
1 'polypeptide(L)' 'MLSIRHNGNNTADVYKGLSIVARIAHQPNGRVAVKVLTDGHDEIVNNMQTALNVVKERV' A
#
# COMPACT_ATOMS: atom_id res chain seq x y z
N MET A 1 -6.18 13.73 1.94
CA MET A 1 -6.67 12.86 0.85
C MET A 1 -5.54 11.95 0.42
N LEU A 2 -5.78 10.63 0.40
CA LEU A 2 -4.82 9.65 -0.12
C LEU A 2 -5.08 9.44 -1.61
N SER A 3 -4.02 9.29 -2.40
CA SER A 3 -4.12 8.90 -3.81
C SER A 3 -3.22 7.71 -4.09
N ILE A 4 -3.63 6.84 -5.00
CA ILE A 4 -2.90 5.63 -5.35
C ILE A 4 -2.42 5.81 -6.79
N ARG A 5 -1.14 5.54 -7.04
CA ARG A 5 -0.56 5.56 -8.39
C ARG A 5 0.15 4.24 -8.66
N HIS A 6 -0.19 3.61 -9.77
CA HIS A 6 0.49 2.40 -10.22
C HIS A 6 1.91 2.76 -10.66
N ASN A 7 2.91 2.03 -10.14
CA ASN A 7 4.33 2.27 -10.39
C ASN A 7 5.04 0.94 -10.68
N GLY A 8 4.62 0.27 -11.76
CA GLY A 8 5.12 -1.03 -12.19
C GLY A 8 4.01 -2.07 -12.36
N ASN A 9 4.39 -3.27 -12.81
CA ASN A 9 3.42 -4.32 -13.20
C ASN A 9 2.54 -4.82 -12.04
N ASN A 10 3.01 -4.77 -10.80
CA ASN A 10 2.29 -5.29 -9.64
C ASN A 10 2.39 -4.38 -8.41
N THR A 11 2.85 -3.15 -8.58
CA THR A 11 3.16 -2.23 -7.48
C THR A 11 2.38 -0.94 -7.60
N ALA A 12 1.90 -0.43 -6.48
CA ALA A 12 1.25 0.86 -6.38
C ALA A 12 1.82 1.65 -5.20
N ASP A 13 2.10 2.92 -5.42
CA ASP A 13 2.51 3.86 -4.39
C ASP A 13 1.29 4.63 -3.90
N VAL A 14 1.16 4.74 -2.58
CA VAL A 14 0.13 5.55 -1.92
C VAL A 14 0.75 6.89 -1.53
N TYR A 15 0.11 7.98 -1.89
CA TYR A 15 0.55 9.34 -1.65
C TYR A 15 -0.37 10.08 -0.68
N LYS A 16 0.23 10.87 0.22
CA LYS A 16 -0.44 11.92 1.00
C LYS A 16 0.14 13.26 0.58
N GLY A 17 -0.60 13.99 -0.27
CA GLY A 17 -0.05 15.16 -0.95
C GLY A 17 1.02 14.74 -1.97
N LEU A 18 2.25 15.23 -1.82
CA LEU A 18 3.39 14.92 -2.70
C LEU A 18 4.29 13.79 -2.16
N SER A 19 4.05 13.32 -0.94
CA SER A 19 4.88 12.32 -0.28
C SER A 19 4.30 10.92 -0.43
N ILE A 20 5.16 9.94 -0.72
CA ILE A 20 4.79 8.52 -0.66
C ILE A 20 4.75 8.11 0.81
N VAL A 21 3.63 7.52 1.22
CA VAL A 21 3.34 7.12 2.60
C VAL A 21 3.23 5.61 2.75
N ALA A 22 2.91 4.90 1.67
CA ALA A 22 2.94 3.44 1.65
C ALA A 22 3.20 2.91 0.24
N ARG A 23 3.66 1.67 0.15
CA ARG A 23 3.76 0.90 -1.09
C ARG A 23 2.96 -0.39 -0.97
N ILE A 24 2.25 -0.72 -2.02
CA ILE A 24 1.41 -1.91 -2.13
C ILE A 24 1.96 -2.76 -3.26
N ALA A 25 2.11 -4.06 -3.04
CA ALA A 25 2.58 -5.02 -4.06
C ALA A 25 1.67 -6.24 -4.14
N HIS A 26 1.07 -6.46 -5.31
CA HIS A 26 0.29 -7.65 -5.63
C HIS A 26 1.22 -8.87 -5.74
N GLN A 27 0.85 -9.94 -5.03
CA GLN A 27 1.58 -11.19 -5.02
C GLN A 27 0.97 -12.18 -6.02
N PRO A 28 1.76 -13.12 -6.59
CA PRO A 28 1.26 -14.12 -7.54
C PRO A 28 0.14 -15.02 -6.98
N ASN A 29 0.07 -15.16 -5.65
CA ASN A 29 -0.94 -15.95 -4.95
C ASN A 29 -2.23 -15.19 -4.62
N GLY A 30 -2.43 -13.99 -5.20
CA GLY A 30 -3.61 -13.16 -4.95
C GLY A 30 -3.57 -12.35 -3.65
N ARG A 31 -2.55 -12.53 -2.80
CA ARG A 31 -2.33 -11.70 -1.61
C ARG A 31 -1.73 -10.35 -1.99
N VAL A 32 -1.75 -9.43 -1.04
CA VAL A 32 -1.24 -8.07 -1.22
C VAL A 32 -0.26 -7.75 -0.09
N ALA A 33 0.97 -7.43 -0.43
CA ALA A 33 1.95 -6.91 0.53
C ALA A 33 1.78 -5.39 0.66
N VAL A 34 1.86 -4.88 1.88
CA VAL A 34 1.75 -3.47 2.23
C VAL A 34 2.97 -3.10 3.05
N LYS A 35 3.64 -2.01 2.65
CA LYS A 35 4.75 -1.40 3.36
C LYS A 35 4.41 0.04 3.64
N VAL A 36 4.15 0.37 4.90
CA VAL A 36 3.89 1.74 5.36
C VAL A 36 5.23 2.41 5.64
N LEU A 37 5.51 3.50 4.93
CA LEU A 37 6.81 4.19 5.00
C LEU A 37 6.90 5.18 6.15
N THR A 38 5.76 5.60 6.71
CA THR A 38 5.70 6.58 7.80
C THR A 38 6.11 5.99 9.15
N ASP A 39 5.82 4.72 9.40
CA ASP A 39 6.14 4.02 10.66
C ASP A 39 6.98 2.73 10.44
N GLY A 40 7.25 2.34 9.20
CA GLY A 40 8.02 1.15 8.85
C GLY A 40 7.25 -0.16 8.92
N HIS A 41 5.92 -0.14 9.09
CA HIS A 41 5.08 -1.34 9.19
C HIS A 41 5.00 -2.11 7.87
N ASP A 42 5.22 -3.43 7.94
CA ASP A 42 5.10 -4.34 6.80
C ASP A 42 4.06 -5.43 7.11
N GLU A 43 3.12 -5.67 6.19
CA GLU A 43 2.04 -6.65 6.36
C GLU A 43 1.62 -7.30 5.03
N ILE A 44 1.16 -8.55 5.06
CA ILE A 44 0.59 -9.23 3.89
C ILE A 44 -0.87 -9.59 4.15
N VAL A 45 -1.76 -8.95 3.41
CA VAL A 45 -3.21 -9.10 3.52
C VAL A 45 -3.80 -9.88 2.35
N ASN A 46 -5.08 -10.26 2.45
CA ASN A 46 -5.73 -11.15 1.49
C ASN A 46 -6.26 -10.44 0.24
N ASN A 47 -6.41 -9.11 0.27
CA ASN A 47 -6.94 -8.35 -0.86
C ASN A 47 -6.60 -6.86 -0.74
N MET A 48 -6.86 -6.11 -1.82
CA MET A 48 -6.58 -4.68 -1.90
C MET A 48 -7.40 -3.85 -0.89
N GLN A 49 -8.64 -4.25 -0.57
CA GLN A 49 -9.47 -3.49 0.36
C GLN A 49 -8.89 -3.50 1.78
N THR A 50 -8.44 -4.66 2.26
CA THR A 50 -7.75 -4.77 3.55
C THR A 50 -6.43 -4.00 3.52
N ALA A 51 -5.71 -4.01 2.40
CA ALA A 51 -4.45 -3.26 2.26
C ALA A 51 -4.66 -1.76 2.43
N LEU A 52 -5.72 -1.22 1.81
CA LEU A 52 -6.06 0.19 1.93
C LEU A 52 -6.53 0.57 3.33
N ASN A 53 -7.17 -0.35 4.07
CA ASN A 53 -7.53 -0.12 5.46
C ASN A 53 -6.27 -0.01 6.35
N VAL A 54 -5.30 -0.92 6.18
CA VAL A 54 -4.01 -0.85 6.91
C VAL A 54 -3.30 0.48 6.67
N VAL A 55 -3.25 0.95 5.42
CA VAL A 55 -2.65 2.26 5.11
C VAL A 55 -3.42 3.42 5.75
N LYS A 56 -4.76 3.39 5.71
CA LYS A 56 -5.59 4.45 6.32
C LYS A 56 -5.47 4.53 7.84
N GLU A 57 -5.28 3.40 8.51
CA GLU A 57 -5.15 3.35 9.97
C GLU A 57 -3.79 3.89 10.47
N ARG A 58 -2.78 3.92 9.59
CA ARG A 58 -1.38 4.22 9.94
C ARG A 58 -0.81 5.50 9.34
N VAL A 59 -1.57 6.20 8.49
CA VAL A 59 -1.13 7.39 7.73
C VAL A 59 -2.06 8.57 7.95
#